data_AF-A0AB34JLU1-F1
#
_entry.id   AF-A0AB34JLU1-F1
#
_cell.length_a   1.000
_cell.length_b   1.000
_cell.length_c   1.000
_cell.angle_alpha   90.00
_cell.angle_beta   90.00
_cell.angle_gamma   90.00
#
_symmetry.space_group_name_H-M   'P 1'
#
loop_
_entity.id
_entity.type
_entity.pdbx_description
1 polymer ?
#
loop_
_entity_poly.entity_id
_entity_poly.type
_entity_poly.pdbx_seq_one_letter_code
_entity_poly.pdbx_strand_id
1 'polypeptide(L)'
;MRPVLPLLLALAVASEVRREAAEHDRPMGLDQDRLPLRQALEETPHASHPHELEAFMPLWVSVLLFAAAGAALSLCGHYHLSLSDMCDDRINPITLCRERISTKLLRCECALHAAEVGCWVFVWPPFGLFLALFTLAVRLSWASQLTLDPTTIFVERVQRNLRTKWCVMAGWHAIAAFLGFFQLTIHGVNAIQRHARQFESTAGNFGHHPLLNPHFTMHMHHAI
;
A
#
# COMPACT_ATOMS: atom_id res chain seq x y z
N MET A 1 -27.76 -4.77 0.07
CA MET A 1 -27.05 -4.59 1.37
C MET A 1 -25.78 -3.78 1.12
N ARG A 2 -25.45 -2.88 2.05
CA ARG A 2 -24.73 -1.62 1.83
C ARG A 2 -23.22 -1.79 1.57
N PRO A 3 -22.70 -1.56 0.34
CA PRO A 3 -21.25 -1.45 0.07
C PRO A 3 -20.62 -0.15 0.63
N VAL A 4 -21.40 0.65 1.37
CA VAL A 4 -21.00 1.93 1.94
C VAL A 4 -20.20 1.74 3.24
N LEU A 5 -20.35 0.61 3.93
CA LEU A 5 -19.73 0.37 5.23
C LEU A 5 -18.19 0.33 5.21
N PRO A 6 -17.53 -0.33 4.23
CA PRO A 6 -16.06 -0.35 4.18
C PRO A 6 -15.49 1.03 3.85
N LEU A 7 -16.16 1.79 2.98
CA LEU A 7 -15.76 3.16 2.64
C LEU A 7 -15.93 4.11 3.83
N LEU A 8 -17.02 3.99 4.58
CA LEU A 8 -17.23 4.74 5.82
C LEU A 8 -16.21 4.37 6.90
N LEU A 9 -15.81 3.10 6.99
CA LEU A 9 -14.80 2.66 7.95
C LEU A 9 -13.41 3.21 7.59
N ALA A 10 -13.06 3.20 6.30
CA ALA A 10 -11.81 3.81 5.84
C ALA A 10 -11.79 5.33 6.06
N LEU A 11 -12.90 6.02 5.83
CA LEU A 11 -13.05 7.45 6.11
C LEU A 11 -13.03 7.76 7.61
N ALA A 12 -13.63 6.90 8.45
CA ALA A 12 -13.62 7.05 9.90
C ALA A 12 -12.19 6.89 10.47
N VAL A 13 -11.45 5.88 10.02
CA VAL A 13 -10.04 5.68 10.42
C VAL A 13 -9.18 6.87 9.98
N ALA A 14 -9.35 7.34 8.74
CA ALA A 14 -8.64 8.52 8.25
C ALA A 14 -8.99 9.80 9.05
N SER A 15 -10.24 9.94 9.51
CA SER A 15 -10.66 11.07 10.34
C SER A 15 -10.10 11.02 11.76
N GLU A 16 -9.98 9.82 12.35
CA GLU A 16 -9.42 9.66 13.70
C GLU A 16 -7.92 9.94 13.72
N VAL A 17 -7.18 9.48 12.71
CA VAL A 17 -5.75 9.80 12.55
C VAL A 17 -5.53 11.31 12.40
N ARG A 18 -6.40 12.02 11.67
CA ARG A 18 -6.36 13.50 11.60
C ARG A 18 -6.69 14.17 12.95
N ARG A 19 -7.61 13.60 13.72
CA ARG A 19 -8.02 14.13 15.03
C ARG A 19 -6.88 14.01 16.04
N GLU A 20 -6.21 12.86 16.09
CA GLU A 20 -5.04 12.63 16.95
C GLU A 20 -3.87 13.54 16.58
N ALA A 21 -3.62 13.75 15.28
CA ALA A 21 -2.61 14.70 14.80
C ALA A 21 -2.93 16.14 15.25
N ALA A 22 -4.20 16.55 15.22
CA ALA A 22 -4.62 17.89 15.65
C ALA A 22 -4.61 18.08 17.18
N GLU A 23 -4.76 17.01 17.97
CA GLU A 23 -4.66 17.08 19.44
C GLU A 23 -3.21 17.17 19.93
N HIS A 24 -2.25 16.64 19.17
CA HIS A 24 -0.82 16.80 19.45
C HIS A 24 -0.27 18.20 19.16
N ASP A 25 -0.97 19.00 18.34
CA ASP A 25 -0.62 20.38 18.02
C ASP A 25 -1.24 21.41 18.98
N ARG A 26 -1.92 20.99 20.06
CA ARG A 26 -2.42 21.95 21.05
C ARG A 26 -1.23 22.62 21.76
N PRO A 27 -1.08 23.95 21.68
CA PRO A 27 -0.01 24.64 22.39
C PRO A 27 -0.24 24.50 23.89
N MET A 28 0.56 23.67 24.56
CA MET A 28 0.63 23.68 26.02
C MET A 28 1.11 25.07 26.44
N GLY A 29 0.32 25.73 27.30
CA GLY A 29 0.62 27.05 27.84
C GLY A 29 2.03 27.08 28.42
N LEU A 30 2.88 27.88 27.79
CA LEU A 30 4.27 28.04 28.20
C LEU A 30 4.39 29.26 29.10
N ASP A 31 5.02 29.02 30.26
CA ASP A 31 5.71 30.03 31.05
C ASP A 31 6.51 30.97 30.14
N GLN A 32 6.31 32.27 30.34
CA GLN A 32 6.90 33.36 29.55
C GLN A 32 8.43 33.47 29.64
N ASP A 33 9.10 32.64 30.44
CA ASP A 33 10.55 32.75 30.70
C ASP A 33 11.45 31.93 29.75
N ARG A 34 10.89 31.29 28.70
CA ARG A 34 11.66 30.48 27.71
C ARG A 34 11.77 31.10 26.31
N LEU A 35 11.59 32.41 26.18
CA LEU A 35 11.70 33.15 24.91
C LEU A 35 13.02 32.93 24.11
N PRO A 36 14.23 32.89 24.71
CA PRO A 36 15.45 32.72 23.91
C PRO A 36 15.68 31.29 23.42
N LEU A 37 15.13 30.27 24.10
CA LEU A 37 15.24 28.87 23.66
C LEU A 37 14.24 28.54 22.55
N ARG A 38 13.09 29.25 22.51
CA ARG A 38 12.09 29.13 21.44
C ARG A 38 12.56 29.74 20.13
N GLN A 39 13.24 30.90 20.16
CA GLN A 39 13.86 31.44 18.95
C GLN A 39 14.97 30.54 18.41
N ALA A 40 15.79 29.93 19.29
CA ALA A 40 16.81 28.96 18.88
C ALA A 40 16.22 27.63 18.34
N LEU A 41 15.00 27.24 18.77
CA LEU A 41 14.28 26.11 18.19
C LEU A 41 13.51 26.47 16.91
N GLU A 42 12.95 27.67 16.80
CA GLU A 42 12.29 28.14 15.56
C GLU A 42 13.29 28.36 14.41
N GLU A 43 14.56 28.59 14.73
CA GLU A 43 15.68 28.58 13.77
C GLU A 43 16.20 27.17 13.45
N THR A 44 15.78 26.12 14.17
CA THR A 44 15.96 24.77 13.62
C THR A 44 15.00 24.63 12.44
N PRO A 45 15.50 24.30 11.23
CA PRO A 45 14.67 24.26 10.03
C PRO A 45 13.55 23.23 10.23
N HIS A 46 12.38 23.73 10.62
CA HIS A 46 11.19 22.93 10.84
C HIS A 46 10.79 22.29 9.50
N ALA A 47 11.14 21.01 9.39
CA ALA A 47 10.50 19.99 8.56
C ALA A 47 10.19 20.39 7.11
N SER A 48 11.22 20.36 6.25
CA SER A 48 11.07 20.14 4.81
C SER A 48 10.53 18.73 4.44
N HIS A 49 9.99 17.99 5.41
CA HIS A 49 9.48 16.62 5.25
C HIS A 49 8.24 16.42 4.35
N PRO A 50 7.31 17.37 4.09
CA PRO A 50 6.14 17.04 3.27
C PRO A 50 6.51 16.66 1.83
N HIS A 51 7.60 17.22 1.28
CA HIS A 51 8.05 16.91 -0.07
C HIS A 51 8.66 15.51 -0.23
N GLU A 52 9.25 14.96 0.84
CA GLU A 52 9.81 13.60 0.78
C GLU A 52 8.69 12.55 0.73
N LEU A 53 7.63 12.72 1.52
CA LEU A 53 6.51 11.78 1.54
C LEU A 53 5.82 11.68 0.17
N GLU A 54 5.58 12.81 -0.49
CA GLU A 54 5.02 12.86 -1.84
C GLU A 54 5.93 12.16 -2.86
N ALA A 55 7.25 12.29 -2.70
CA ALA A 55 8.24 11.67 -3.57
C ALA A 55 8.25 10.14 -3.45
N PHE A 56 7.95 9.58 -2.27
CA PHE A 56 7.89 8.13 -2.02
C PHE A 56 6.50 7.52 -2.15
N MET A 57 5.43 8.32 -2.24
CA MET A 57 4.06 7.83 -2.38
C MET A 57 3.89 6.79 -3.51
N PRO A 58 4.43 7.01 -4.73
CA PRO A 58 4.28 6.02 -5.80
C PRO A 58 4.97 4.67 -5.49
N LEU A 59 6.09 4.71 -4.75
CA LEU A 59 6.79 3.51 -4.32
C LEU A 59 5.93 2.73 -3.32
N TRP A 60 5.40 3.40 -2.30
CA TRP A 60 4.53 2.76 -1.30
C TRP A 60 3.25 2.18 -1.92
N VAL A 61 2.62 2.91 -2.83
CA VAL A 61 1.44 2.41 -3.56
C VAL A 61 1.78 1.16 -4.37
N SER A 62 2.97 1.11 -5.00
CA SER A 62 3.42 -0.06 -5.76
C SER A 62 3.68 -1.27 -4.86
N VAL A 63 4.29 -1.05 -3.69
CA VAL A 63 4.49 -2.10 -2.67
C VAL A 63 3.15 -2.66 -2.21
N LEU A 64 2.20 -1.78 -1.87
CA LEU A 64 0.85 -2.17 -1.42
C LEU A 64 0.10 -2.95 -2.50
N LEU A 65 0.15 -2.48 -3.76
CA LEU A 65 -0.48 -3.17 -4.88
C LEU A 65 0.11 -4.57 -5.08
N PHE A 66 1.44 -4.69 -5.11
CA PHE A 66 2.12 -5.98 -5.26
C PHE A 66 1.79 -6.94 -4.10
N ALA A 67 1.85 -6.45 -2.86
CA ALA A 67 1.54 -7.25 -1.69
C ALA A 67 0.08 -7.69 -1.64
N ALA A 68 -0.86 -6.79 -1.94
CA ALA A 68 -2.29 -7.09 -1.96
C ALA A 68 -2.63 -8.14 -3.03
N ALA A 69 -2.10 -7.95 -4.24
CA ALA A 69 -2.31 -8.88 -5.35
C ALA A 69 -1.64 -10.24 -5.13
N GLY A 70 -0.43 -10.26 -4.58
CA GLY A 70 0.25 -11.50 -4.21
C GLY A 70 -0.52 -12.29 -3.14
N ALA A 71 -1.01 -11.61 -2.12
CA ALA A 71 -1.83 -12.24 -1.07
C ALA A 71 -3.17 -12.76 -1.61
N ALA A 72 -3.84 -11.98 -2.46
CA ALA A 72 -5.11 -12.39 -3.07
C ALA A 72 -4.92 -13.57 -4.04
N LEU A 73 -3.83 -13.58 -4.81
CA LEU A 73 -3.44 -14.72 -5.65
C LEU A 73 -3.19 -15.98 -4.81
N SER A 74 -2.47 -15.86 -3.69
CA SER A 74 -2.23 -16.99 -2.78
C SER A 74 -3.53 -17.54 -2.19
N LEU A 75 -4.48 -16.67 -1.83
CA LEU A 75 -5.81 -17.10 -1.37
C LEU A 75 -6.57 -17.83 -2.47
N CYS A 76 -6.57 -17.31 -3.71
CA CYS A 76 -7.21 -17.98 -4.84
C CYS A 76 -6.58 -19.37 -5.12
N GLY A 77 -5.25 -19.48 -5.00
CA GLY A 77 -4.55 -20.77 -5.10
C GLY A 77 -4.98 -21.75 -4.01
N HIS A 78 -5.06 -21.28 -2.75
CA HIS A 78 -5.56 -22.09 -1.64
C HIS A 78 -7.00 -22.57 -1.87
N TYR A 79 -7.88 -21.70 -2.38
CA TYR A 79 -9.24 -22.09 -2.75
C TYR A 79 -9.27 -23.10 -3.90
N HIS A 80 -8.46 -22.91 -4.94
CA HIS A 80 -8.41 -23.81 -6.07
C HIS A 80 -7.96 -25.21 -5.67
N LEU A 81 -6.93 -25.32 -4.84
CA LEU A 81 -6.44 -26.58 -4.28
C LEU A 81 -7.51 -27.22 -3.38
N SER A 82 -8.10 -26.44 -2.47
CA SER A 82 -9.16 -26.93 -1.57
C SER A 82 -10.38 -27.46 -2.33
N LEU A 83 -10.73 -26.85 -3.46
CA LEU A 83 -11.81 -27.32 -4.34
C LEU A 83 -11.39 -28.52 -5.22
N SER A 84 -10.10 -28.66 -5.52
CA SER A 84 -9.58 -29.78 -6.30
C SER A 84 -9.52 -31.05 -5.46
N ASP A 85 -9.04 -30.94 -4.21
CA ASP A 85 -9.07 -32.03 -3.21
C ASP A 85 -10.48 -32.61 -3.07
N MET A 86 -11.53 -31.79 -3.21
CA MET A 86 -12.91 -32.28 -3.19
C MET A 86 -13.28 -33.17 -4.37
N CYS A 87 -12.72 -32.94 -5.56
CA CYS A 87 -13.06 -33.77 -6.71
C CYS A 87 -12.58 -35.21 -6.50
N ASP A 88 -11.47 -35.37 -5.78
CA ASP A 88 -10.81 -36.64 -5.56
C ASP A 88 -11.18 -37.28 -4.21
N ASP A 89 -11.54 -36.49 -3.18
CA ASP A 89 -11.90 -36.97 -1.84
C ASP A 89 -13.40 -36.97 -1.50
N ARG A 90 -13.78 -37.97 -0.71
CA ARG A 90 -15.08 -38.16 -0.03
C ARG A 90 -15.36 -37.10 1.08
N ILE A 91 -14.77 -35.91 1.00
CA ILE A 91 -14.91 -34.87 2.03
C ILE A 91 -16.34 -34.31 2.00
N ASN A 92 -16.97 -34.31 3.18
CA ASN A 92 -18.30 -33.74 3.36
C ASN A 92 -18.26 -32.22 3.04
N PRO A 93 -19.11 -31.71 2.13
CA PRO A 93 -19.18 -30.29 1.77
C PRO A 93 -19.30 -29.35 2.98
N ILE A 94 -19.95 -29.81 4.05
CA ILE A 94 -20.14 -29.04 5.29
C ILE A 94 -18.81 -28.76 5.98
N THR A 95 -17.94 -29.77 6.10
CA THR A 95 -16.62 -29.64 6.73
C THR A 95 -15.74 -28.68 5.95
N LEU A 96 -15.83 -28.72 4.62
CA LEU A 96 -15.11 -27.79 3.76
C LEU A 96 -15.59 -26.34 3.91
N CYS A 97 -16.91 -26.09 3.88
CA CYS A 97 -17.47 -24.75 4.11
C CYS A 97 -17.06 -24.17 5.46
N ARG A 98 -16.98 -25.03 6.49
CA ARG A 98 -16.76 -24.56 7.86
C ARG A 98 -15.28 -24.38 8.18
N GLU A 99 -14.43 -25.29 7.70
CA GLU A 99 -13.02 -25.36 8.09
C GLU A 99 -12.05 -24.82 7.03
N ARG A 100 -12.34 -25.00 5.73
CA ARG A 100 -11.43 -24.61 4.64
C ARG A 100 -11.86 -23.33 3.90
N ILE A 101 -13.14 -23.22 3.53
CA ILE A 101 -13.70 -22.04 2.84
C ILE A 101 -14.45 -21.17 3.84
N SER A 102 -13.71 -20.67 4.84
CA SER A 102 -14.28 -19.83 5.88
C SER A 102 -14.73 -18.47 5.31
N THR A 103 -15.87 -17.96 5.80
CA THR A 103 -16.31 -16.57 5.57
C THR A 103 -15.27 -15.53 5.97
N LYS A 104 -14.32 -15.88 6.86
CA LYS A 104 -13.18 -15.04 7.22
C LYS A 104 -12.19 -14.85 6.06
N LEU A 105 -11.86 -15.92 5.34
CA LEU A 105 -10.96 -15.86 4.19
C LEU A 105 -11.60 -15.09 3.04
N LEU A 106 -12.92 -15.20 2.85
CA LEU A 106 -13.65 -14.40 1.87
C LEU A 106 -13.64 -12.90 2.20
N ARG A 107 -13.76 -12.54 3.49
CA ARG A 107 -13.61 -11.13 3.92
C ARG A 107 -12.19 -10.61 3.69
N CYS A 108 -11.18 -11.46 3.90
CA CYS A 108 -9.79 -11.12 3.64
C CYS A 108 -9.57 -10.87 2.14
N GLU A 109 -10.07 -11.73 1.27
CA GLU A 109 -10.05 -11.54 -0.19
C GLU A 109 -10.72 -10.22 -0.60
N CYS A 110 -11.93 -9.93 -0.10
CA CYS A 110 -12.60 -8.64 -0.35
C CYS A 110 -11.76 -7.43 0.07
N ALA A 111 -11.09 -7.50 1.23
CA ALA A 111 -10.25 -6.42 1.74
C ALA A 111 -9.01 -6.22 0.85
N LEU A 112 -8.38 -7.31 0.40
CA LEU A 112 -7.24 -7.27 -0.51
C LEU A 112 -7.64 -6.69 -1.87
N HIS A 113 -8.79 -7.10 -2.41
CA HIS A 113 -9.31 -6.53 -3.65
C HIS A 113 -9.64 -5.05 -3.53
N ALA A 114 -10.22 -4.62 -2.40
CA ALA A 114 -10.45 -3.20 -2.14
C ALA A 114 -9.14 -2.42 -2.05
N ALA A 115 -8.10 -3.00 -1.45
CA ALA A 115 -6.76 -2.41 -1.41
C ALA A 115 -6.15 -2.28 -2.82
N GLU A 116 -6.27 -3.30 -3.67
CA GLU A 116 -5.85 -3.22 -5.08
C GLU A 116 -6.58 -2.10 -5.83
N VAL A 117 -7.90 -2.05 -5.74
CA VAL A 117 -8.73 -1.00 -6.37
C VAL A 117 -8.27 0.38 -5.88
N GLY A 118 -8.05 0.52 -4.57
CA GLY A 118 -7.50 1.74 -3.98
C GLY A 118 -6.16 2.11 -4.61
N CYS A 119 -5.21 1.18 -4.68
CA CYS A 119 -3.91 1.42 -5.28
C CYS A 119 -4.04 1.85 -6.76
N TRP A 120 -4.88 1.18 -7.54
CA TRP A 120 -5.09 1.51 -8.96
C TRP A 120 -5.58 2.94 -9.18
N VAL A 121 -6.44 3.45 -8.30
CA VAL A 121 -6.90 4.85 -8.35
C VAL A 121 -5.75 5.84 -8.18
N PHE A 122 -4.71 5.49 -7.41
CA PHE A 122 -3.58 6.39 -7.12
C PHE A 122 -2.44 6.33 -8.14
N VAL A 123 -2.21 5.20 -8.82
CA VAL A 123 -0.98 5.04 -9.62
C VAL A 123 -0.99 5.86 -10.92
N TRP A 124 -2.09 5.88 -11.69
CA TRP A 124 -2.02 6.42 -13.05
C TRP A 124 -3.34 6.96 -13.61
N PRO A 125 -3.82 8.14 -13.20
CA PRO A 125 -4.98 8.74 -13.86
C PRO A 125 -4.67 9.01 -15.35
N PRO A 126 -5.54 8.63 -16.33
CA PRO A 126 -6.84 7.95 -16.19
C PRO A 126 -6.77 6.40 -16.28
N PHE A 127 -5.66 5.82 -16.72
CA PHE A 127 -5.52 4.37 -16.97
C PHE A 127 -5.74 3.50 -15.72
N GLY A 128 -5.23 3.95 -14.57
CA GLY A 128 -5.45 3.33 -13.26
C GLY A 128 -6.91 3.26 -12.87
N LEU A 129 -7.73 4.26 -13.24
CA LEU A 129 -9.17 4.20 -13.00
C LEU A 129 -9.84 3.11 -13.85
N PHE A 130 -9.42 2.93 -15.10
CA PHE A 130 -9.90 1.83 -15.94
C PHE A 130 -9.55 0.46 -15.33
N LEU A 131 -8.31 0.29 -14.84
CA LEU A 131 -7.90 -0.93 -14.15
C LEU A 131 -8.64 -1.15 -12.83
N ALA A 132 -8.91 -0.09 -12.07
CA ALA A 132 -9.70 -0.14 -10.84
C ALA A 132 -11.14 -0.60 -11.12
N LEU A 133 -11.78 -0.01 -12.15
CA LEU A 133 -13.13 -0.39 -12.57
C LEU A 133 -13.18 -1.82 -13.11
N PHE A 134 -12.18 -2.24 -13.88
CA PHE A 134 -12.08 -3.61 -14.37
C PHE A 134 -11.88 -4.60 -13.21
N THR A 135 -10.99 -4.30 -12.27
CA THR A 135 -10.79 -5.09 -11.03
C THR A 135 -12.11 -5.26 -10.28
N LEU A 136 -12.84 -4.15 -10.10
CA LEU A 136 -14.13 -4.15 -9.45
C LEU A 136 -15.16 -4.96 -10.24
N ALA A 137 -15.20 -4.83 -11.57
CA ALA A 137 -16.12 -5.58 -12.43
C ALA A 137 -15.86 -7.10 -12.38
N VAL A 138 -14.58 -7.51 -12.43
CA VAL A 138 -14.17 -8.91 -12.23
C VAL A 138 -14.71 -9.41 -10.90
N ARG A 139 -14.58 -8.65 -9.82
CA ARG A 139 -15.08 -9.07 -8.51
C ARG A 139 -16.62 -9.08 -8.41
N LEU A 140 -17.28 -8.06 -8.96
CA LEU A 140 -18.72 -7.88 -8.91
C LEU A 140 -19.48 -8.92 -9.73
N SER A 141 -18.87 -9.46 -10.79
CA SER A 141 -19.45 -10.57 -11.57
C SER A 141 -19.71 -11.83 -10.71
N TRP A 142 -19.19 -11.87 -9.47
CA TRP A 142 -19.40 -12.94 -8.51
C TRP A 142 -19.84 -12.44 -7.11
N ALA A 143 -20.38 -11.22 -7.01
CA ALA A 143 -20.80 -10.61 -5.73
C ALA A 143 -21.90 -11.41 -5.00
N SER A 144 -22.68 -12.21 -5.73
CA SER A 144 -23.71 -13.09 -5.17
C SER A 144 -23.16 -14.18 -4.23
N GLN A 145 -21.86 -14.43 -4.21
CA GLN A 145 -21.22 -15.44 -3.35
C GLN A 145 -20.76 -14.92 -1.99
N LEU A 146 -21.09 -13.68 -1.60
CA LEU A 146 -20.82 -13.21 -0.23
C LEU A 146 -21.57 -14.02 0.84
N THR A 147 -22.60 -14.76 0.44
CA THR A 147 -23.32 -15.75 1.26
C THR A 147 -23.15 -17.13 0.63
N LEU A 148 -21.94 -17.69 0.73
CA LEU A 148 -21.72 -19.11 0.41
C LEU A 148 -22.44 -19.97 1.46
N ASP A 149 -23.67 -20.36 1.17
CA ASP A 149 -24.31 -21.44 1.92
C ASP A 149 -23.79 -22.80 1.39
N PRO A 150 -23.80 -23.85 2.23
CA PRO A 150 -23.32 -25.17 1.83
C PRO A 150 -24.03 -25.74 0.60
N THR A 151 -25.31 -25.39 0.42
CA THR A 151 -26.15 -25.84 -0.70
C THR A 151 -25.67 -25.24 -2.02
N THR A 152 -25.38 -23.95 -2.06
CA THR A 152 -24.84 -23.26 -3.24
C THR A 152 -23.47 -23.79 -3.60
N ILE A 153 -22.61 -24.05 -2.61
CA ILE A 153 -21.29 -24.67 -2.86
C ILE A 153 -21.46 -26.06 -3.48
N PHE A 154 -22.40 -26.86 -2.98
CA PHE A 154 -22.68 -28.18 -3.55
C PHE A 154 -23.17 -28.10 -5.00
N VAL A 155 -24.14 -27.22 -5.30
CA VAL A 155 -24.69 -27.05 -6.65
C VAL A 155 -23.64 -26.50 -7.63
N GLU A 156 -22.90 -25.47 -7.21
CA GLU A 156 -21.87 -24.87 -8.07
C GLU A 156 -20.67 -25.79 -8.30
N ARG A 157 -20.34 -26.66 -7.32
CA ARG A 157 -19.34 -27.71 -7.47
C ARG A 157 -19.72 -28.65 -8.61
N VAL A 158 -20.95 -29.14 -8.62
CA VAL A 158 -21.43 -30.08 -9.66
C VAL A 158 -21.29 -29.46 -11.05
N GLN A 159 -21.46 -28.14 -11.16
CA GLN A 159 -21.35 -27.43 -12.43
C GLN A 159 -19.91 -27.02 -12.80
N ARG A 160 -18.90 -27.32 -11.96
CA ARG A 160 -17.50 -26.85 -12.09
C ARG A 160 -17.35 -25.33 -12.20
N ASN A 161 -18.44 -24.58 -11.99
CA ASN A 161 -18.51 -23.17 -12.26
C ASN A 161 -17.55 -22.44 -11.32
N LEU A 162 -17.60 -22.77 -10.02
CA LEU A 162 -16.80 -22.19 -8.95
C LEU A 162 -15.29 -22.25 -9.22
N ARG A 163 -14.78 -23.39 -9.71
CA ARG A 163 -13.35 -23.56 -10.02
C ARG A 163 -12.88 -22.60 -11.12
N THR A 164 -13.68 -22.45 -12.17
CA THR A 164 -13.39 -21.51 -13.26
C THR A 164 -13.40 -20.07 -12.75
N LYS A 165 -14.34 -19.69 -11.88
CA LYS A 165 -14.39 -18.32 -11.29
C LYS A 165 -13.11 -18.00 -10.54
N TRP A 166 -12.70 -18.87 -9.62
CA TRP A 166 -11.46 -18.69 -8.84
C TRP A 166 -10.22 -18.69 -9.73
N CYS A 167 -10.22 -19.46 -10.83
CA CYS A 167 -9.12 -19.45 -11.80
C CYS A 167 -9.04 -18.11 -12.55
N VAL A 168 -10.17 -17.55 -12.97
CA VAL A 168 -10.21 -16.23 -13.63
C VAL A 168 -9.75 -15.13 -12.66
N MET A 169 -10.22 -15.19 -11.40
CA MET A 169 -9.81 -14.27 -10.35
C MET A 169 -8.31 -14.38 -10.03
N ALA A 170 -7.79 -15.60 -9.91
CA ALA A 170 -6.34 -15.84 -9.77
C ALA A 170 -5.57 -15.26 -10.97
N GLY A 171 -6.05 -15.48 -12.20
CA GLY A 171 -5.46 -14.90 -13.40
C GLY A 171 -5.39 -13.37 -13.35
N TRP A 172 -6.46 -12.73 -12.86
CA TRP A 172 -6.47 -11.28 -12.67
C TRP A 172 -5.47 -10.81 -11.61
N HIS A 173 -5.45 -11.43 -10.43
CA HIS A 173 -4.48 -11.09 -9.38
C HIS A 173 -3.04 -11.33 -9.82
N ALA A 174 -2.78 -12.35 -10.65
CA ALA A 174 -1.45 -12.56 -11.23
C ALA A 174 -1.04 -11.41 -12.15
N ILE A 175 -1.95 -10.92 -13.00
CA ILE A 175 -1.71 -9.73 -13.83
C ILE A 175 -1.47 -8.50 -12.94
N ALA A 176 -2.30 -8.29 -11.92
CA ALA A 176 -2.18 -7.16 -11.01
C ALA A 176 -0.85 -7.20 -10.22
N ALA A 177 -0.43 -8.37 -9.75
CA ALA A 177 0.85 -8.57 -9.08
C ALA A 177 2.02 -8.31 -10.04
N PHE A 178 1.96 -8.79 -11.28
CA PHE A 178 2.99 -8.51 -12.28
C PHE A 178 3.13 -7.01 -12.55
N LEU A 179 2.01 -6.30 -12.74
CA LEU A 179 2.02 -4.86 -12.94
C LEU A 179 2.52 -4.10 -11.69
N GLY A 180 2.11 -4.51 -10.49
CA GLY A 180 2.59 -3.95 -9.23
C GLY A 180 4.11 -4.15 -9.05
N PHE A 181 4.64 -5.31 -9.42
CA PHE A 181 6.08 -5.58 -9.41
C PHE A 181 6.85 -4.70 -10.40
N PHE A 182 6.31 -4.52 -11.61
CA PHE A 182 6.93 -3.66 -12.61
C PHE A 182 6.97 -2.19 -12.15
N GLN A 183 5.88 -1.70 -11.57
CA GLN A 183 5.83 -0.36 -10.97
C GLN A 183 6.80 -0.21 -9.81
N LEU A 184 6.84 -1.20 -8.91
CA LEU A 184 7.79 -1.24 -7.79
C LEU A 184 9.23 -1.12 -8.28
N THR A 185 9.57 -1.80 -9.38
CA THR A 185 10.91 -1.73 -9.98
C THR A 185 11.21 -0.33 -10.53
N ILE A 186 10.29 0.25 -11.31
CA ILE A 186 10.46 1.60 -11.87
C ILE A 186 10.60 2.65 -10.77
N HIS A 187 9.69 2.64 -9.79
CA HIS A 187 9.70 3.61 -8.70
C HIS A 187 10.88 3.39 -7.75
N GLY A 188 11.32 2.15 -7.56
CA GLY A 188 12.51 1.81 -6.79
C GLY A 188 13.78 2.35 -7.43
N VAL A 189 13.97 2.15 -8.74
CA VAL A 189 15.12 2.72 -9.48
C VAL A 189 15.11 4.23 -9.41
N ASN A 190 13.95 4.87 -9.61
CA ASN A 190 13.82 6.33 -9.51
C ASN A 190 14.16 6.85 -8.10
N ALA A 191 13.74 6.14 -7.04
CA ALA A 191 14.06 6.50 -5.66
C ALA A 191 15.57 6.42 -5.39
N ILE A 192 16.23 5.34 -5.83
CA ILE A 192 17.68 5.17 -5.70
C ILE A 192 18.43 6.28 -6.44
N GLN A 193 18.03 6.59 -7.69
CA GLN A 193 18.66 7.66 -8.48
C GLN A 193 18.54 9.04 -7.81
N ARG A 194 17.39 9.35 -7.19
CA ARG A 194 17.22 10.62 -6.47
C ARG A 194 18.15 10.69 -5.27
N HIS A 195 18.24 9.62 -4.47
CA HIS A 195 19.16 9.57 -3.34
C HIS A 195 20.61 9.72 -3.78
N ALA A 196 21.02 9.04 -4.86
CA ALA A 196 22.37 9.17 -5.40
C ALA A 196 22.71 10.63 -5.77
N ARG A 197 21.81 11.34 -6.46
CA ARG A 197 21.99 12.77 -6.81
C ARG A 197 22.05 13.67 -5.58
N GLN A 198 21.25 13.38 -4.55
CA GLN A 198 21.31 14.10 -3.29
C GLN A 198 22.69 13.94 -2.65
N PHE A 199 23.21 12.70 -2.56
CA PHE A 199 24.55 12.45 -2.03
C PHE A 199 25.65 13.18 -2.81
N GLU A 200 25.60 13.18 -4.14
CA GLU A 200 26.55 13.93 -4.98
C GLU A 200 26.49 15.44 -4.71
N SER A 201 25.29 16.01 -4.59
CA SER A 201 25.11 17.43 -4.30
C SER A 201 25.65 17.82 -2.92
N THR A 202 25.44 16.97 -1.92
CA THR A 202 25.93 17.17 -0.56
C THR A 202 27.46 17.06 -0.52
N ALA A 203 28.04 16.06 -1.20
CA ALA A 203 29.48 15.89 -1.29
C ALA A 203 30.17 17.07 -2.03
N GLY A 204 29.58 17.56 -3.12
CA GLY A 204 30.08 18.72 -3.86
C GLY A 204 30.10 20.01 -3.03
N ASN A 205 29.09 20.23 -2.18
CA ASN A 205 29.04 21.39 -1.29
C ASN A 205 30.13 21.36 -0.20
N PHE A 206 30.54 20.18 0.27
CA PHE A 206 31.68 20.06 1.19
C PHE A 206 33.02 20.40 0.51
N GLY A 207 33.16 20.15 -0.79
CA GLY A 207 34.34 20.54 -1.56
C GLY A 207 34.52 22.05 -1.71
N HIS A 208 33.45 22.82 -1.58
CA HIS A 208 33.46 24.29 -1.62
C HIS A 208 33.50 24.95 -0.25
N HIS A 209 33.65 24.18 0.84
CA HIS A 209 33.73 24.76 2.17
C HIS A 209 35.02 25.60 2.30
N PRO A 210 34.93 26.89 2.68
CA PRO A 210 36.09 27.81 2.69
C PRO A 210 37.23 27.41 3.64
N LEU A 211 37.00 26.44 4.53
CA LEU A 211 38.02 25.86 5.41
C LEU A 211 38.98 24.88 4.70
N LEU A 212 38.61 24.37 3.53
CA LEU A 212 39.45 23.50 2.71
C LEU A 212 40.06 24.23 1.51
N ASN A 213 39.87 25.54 1.39
CA ASN A 213 40.54 26.33 0.37
C ASN A 213 42.00 26.59 0.80
N PRO A 214 43.01 26.00 0.14
CA PRO A 214 44.41 26.15 0.54
C PRO A 214 44.93 27.59 0.45
N HIS A 215 44.16 28.50 -0.16
CA HIS A 215 44.48 29.94 -0.18
C HIS A 215 44.27 30.66 1.15
N PHE A 216 43.53 30.10 2.12
CA PHE A 216 43.33 30.74 3.42
C PHE A 216 44.46 30.45 4.42
N THR A 217 45.34 29.48 4.12
CA THR A 217 46.47 29.12 5.00
C THR A 217 47.69 30.02 4.82
N MET A 218 47.70 30.93 3.83
CA MET A 218 48.88 31.74 3.50
C MET A 218 48.91 33.14 4.13
N HIS A 219 48.01 33.45 5.09
CA HIS A 219 48.01 34.75 5.78
C HIS A 219 48.27 34.71 7.30
N MET A 220 48.53 33.54 7.90
CA MET A 220 48.91 33.45 9.32
C MET A 220 50.42 33.38 9.58
N HIS A 221 51.28 33.37 8.56
CA HIS A 221 52.74 33.29 8.73
C HIS A 221 53.46 34.65 8.93
N HIS A 222 52.73 35.76 9.11
CA HIS A 222 53.30 37.10 9.34
C HIS A 222 52.81 37.80 10.61
N ALA A 223 52.36 37.03 11.61
CA ALA A 223 52.03 37.55 12.94
C ALA A 223 52.79 36.77 14.04
N ILE A 224 54.12 36.73 13.94
CA ILE A 224 55.06 36.50 15.06
C ILE A 224 56.26 37.41 14.83
#